data_AF-A0A3D1KUN0-F1
#
_entry.id   AF-A0A3D1KUN0-F1
#
_cell.length_a   1.000
_cell.length_b   1.000
_cell.length_c   1.000
_cell.angle_alpha   90.00
_cell.angle_beta   90.00
_cell.angle_gamma   90.00
#
_symmetry.space_group_name_H-M   'P 1'
#
loop_
_entity.id
_entity.type
_entity.pdbx_description
1 polymer ?
#
loop_
_entity_poly.entity_id
_entity_poly.type
_entity_poly.pdbx_seq_one_letter_code
_entity_poly.pdbx_strand_id
1 'polypeptide(L)'
;MKEEHFQPINKSGLERIKELYFSLRIISDCQSLIEKGNYYQISIVYGQLRSLLTERSKGLTPLLFDISSILNVDLELFHIPDTFEKDLPHLMENLSFRFNSTQPSISKISPNQKKISLKDFLDITVATNKSKKYTVREIINELANKYGGSHYSQKTNRSLLELLSFGINNQTMLDQFIIQLADLTYQFGIKVLKKITDIELFMHLYLTPKKIKNEVFLLDYKLPNNMNRFSIILNQKRLHFKIIDTLGFYYEISSNCLIDYNKIHLLNISIETTNNFNTSIKIYIQENLVGELFLENSILTFNQMHSYECYMNKAIDGEKQKYEFGLSEFKIYSKLQNYVQKNQLFEFYTSKEYNNIFWIGENEFVHKKSEKRDFEMSNGFKKKDIKNGA
;
A
#
# COMPACT_ATOMS: atom_id res chain seq x y z
N MET A 1 -19.41 32.75 26.20
CA MET A 1 -18.55 31.86 25.40
C MET A 1 -18.53 32.41 23.99
N LYS A 2 -17.38 32.86 23.49
CA LYS A 2 -17.24 33.23 22.08
C LYS A 2 -17.28 31.94 21.26
N GLU A 3 -18.15 31.89 20.26
CA GLU A 3 -18.16 30.82 19.26
C GLU A 3 -16.79 30.81 18.58
N GLU A 4 -16.01 29.75 18.80
CA GLU A 4 -14.87 29.45 17.96
C GLU A 4 -15.41 29.16 16.56
N HIS A 5 -15.27 30.14 15.66
CA HIS A 5 -15.48 29.91 14.24
C HIS A 5 -14.43 28.89 13.78
N PHE A 6 -14.83 27.62 13.69
CA PHE A 6 -14.05 26.57 13.06
C PHE A 6 -13.76 26.99 11.61
N GLN A 7 -12.55 27.47 11.36
CA GLN A 7 -12.09 27.66 9.99
C GLN A 7 -11.77 26.29 9.38
N PRO A 8 -12.37 25.93 8.24
CA PRO A 8 -12.06 24.67 7.58
C PRO A 8 -10.61 24.69 7.09
N ILE A 9 -9.77 23.80 7.63
CA ILE A 9 -8.41 23.56 7.14
C ILE A 9 -8.45 22.32 6.24
N ASN A 10 -7.87 22.42 5.05
CA ASN A 10 -7.74 21.27 4.15
C ASN A 10 -6.74 20.28 4.76
N LYS A 11 -7.15 19.01 4.85
CA LYS A 11 -6.26 17.92 5.29
C LYS A 11 -5.09 17.74 4.32
N SER A 12 -3.94 17.41 4.86
CA SER A 12 -2.75 17.11 4.06
C SER A 12 -2.92 15.81 3.27
N GLY A 13 -2.16 15.64 2.18
CA GLY A 13 -2.18 14.39 1.39
C GLY A 13 -1.85 13.14 2.25
N LEU A 14 -0.98 13.27 3.25
CA LEU A 14 -0.63 12.19 4.17
C LEU A 14 -1.81 11.77 5.05
N GLU A 15 -2.60 12.71 5.55
CA GLU A 15 -3.81 12.40 6.33
C GLU A 15 -4.84 11.68 5.47
N ARG A 16 -5.04 12.13 4.23
CA ARG A 16 -5.94 11.46 3.28
C ARG A 16 -5.49 10.02 2.98
N ILE A 17 -4.18 9.80 2.82
CA ILE A 17 -3.65 8.44 2.65
C ILE A 17 -3.91 7.58 3.89
N LYS A 18 -3.73 8.12 5.10
CA LYS A 18 -4.08 7.42 6.35
C LYS A 18 -5.57 7.07 6.39
N GLU A 19 -6.45 7.97 5.97
CA GLU A 19 -7.89 7.70 5.87
C GLU A 19 -8.20 6.56 4.89
N LEU A 20 -7.54 6.51 3.74
CA LEU A 20 -7.71 5.41 2.79
C LEU A 20 -7.23 4.10 3.42
N TYR A 21 -6.04 4.10 4.03
CA TYR A 21 -5.49 2.95 4.73
C TYR A 21 -6.48 2.40 5.77
N PHE A 22 -7.05 3.26 6.64
CA PHE A 22 -8.03 2.82 7.64
C PHE A 22 -9.34 2.36 7.00
N SER A 23 -9.82 3.03 5.96
CA SER A 23 -11.05 2.65 5.25
C SER A 23 -10.94 1.23 4.66
N LEU A 24 -9.78 0.87 4.11
CA LEU A 24 -9.53 -0.47 3.59
C LEU A 24 -9.48 -1.53 4.69
N ARG A 25 -8.89 -1.22 5.86
CA ARG A 25 -8.93 -2.12 7.03
C ARG A 25 -10.36 -2.36 7.49
N ILE A 26 -11.17 -1.31 7.59
CA ILE A 26 -12.58 -1.42 7.96
C ILE A 26 -13.34 -2.31 6.97
N ILE A 27 -13.13 -2.13 5.66
CA ILE A 27 -13.76 -3.00 4.64
C ILE A 27 -13.34 -4.45 4.84
N SER A 28 -12.04 -4.72 4.99
CA SER A 28 -11.50 -6.07 5.19
C SER A 28 -12.08 -6.75 6.43
N ASP A 29 -12.08 -6.04 7.57
CA ASP A 29 -12.64 -6.53 8.84
C ASP A 29 -14.13 -6.84 8.72
N CYS A 30 -14.89 -5.95 8.07
CA CYS A 30 -16.33 -6.14 7.84
C CYS A 30 -16.59 -7.35 6.93
N GLN A 31 -15.83 -7.52 5.85
CA GLN A 31 -15.95 -8.67 4.96
C GLN A 31 -15.68 -9.98 5.71
N SER A 32 -14.59 -10.06 6.48
CA SER A 32 -14.29 -11.25 7.30
C SER A 32 -15.40 -11.56 8.31
N LEU A 33 -16.00 -10.54 8.91
CA LEU A 33 -17.12 -10.70 9.85
C LEU A 33 -18.40 -11.17 9.14
N ILE A 34 -18.70 -10.62 7.96
CA ILE A 34 -19.85 -11.03 7.13
C ILE A 34 -19.72 -12.51 6.72
N GLU A 35 -18.53 -12.94 6.30
CA GLU A 35 -18.24 -14.34 5.97
C GLU A 35 -18.48 -15.28 7.16
N LYS A 36 -18.21 -14.81 8.39
CA LYS A 36 -18.50 -15.54 9.65
C LYS A 36 -19.97 -15.48 10.08
N GLY A 37 -20.85 -14.86 9.29
CA GLY A 37 -22.28 -14.76 9.57
C GLY A 37 -22.72 -13.48 10.29
N ASN A 38 -21.81 -12.56 10.60
CA ASN A 38 -22.12 -11.28 11.27
C ASN A 38 -22.60 -10.22 10.26
N TYR A 39 -23.72 -10.48 9.57
CA TYR A 39 -24.21 -9.65 8.46
C TYR A 39 -24.53 -8.20 8.83
N TYR A 40 -24.78 -7.89 10.10
CA TYR A 40 -25.07 -6.52 10.55
C TYR A 40 -23.94 -5.51 10.21
N GLN A 41 -22.73 -6.01 9.93
CA GLN A 41 -21.58 -5.22 9.49
C GLN A 41 -21.70 -4.67 8.05
N ILE A 42 -22.61 -5.19 7.23
CA ILE A 42 -22.82 -4.70 5.85
C ILE A 42 -23.18 -3.21 5.80
N SER A 43 -23.85 -2.72 6.86
CA SER A 43 -24.18 -1.29 7.02
C SER A 43 -22.94 -0.40 6.99
N ILE A 44 -21.83 -0.84 7.61
CA ILE A 44 -20.55 -0.14 7.62
C ILE A 44 -19.95 -0.13 6.22
N VAL A 45 -20.04 -1.25 5.49
CA VAL A 45 -19.57 -1.37 4.11
C VAL A 45 -20.26 -0.35 3.20
N TYR A 46 -21.59 -0.16 3.32
CA TYR A 46 -22.29 0.87 2.55
C TYR A 46 -21.70 2.27 2.78
N GLY A 47 -21.44 2.62 4.05
CA GLY A 47 -20.84 3.89 4.42
C GLY A 47 -19.44 4.08 3.84
N GLN A 48 -18.59 3.05 3.92
CA GLN A 48 -17.25 3.06 3.37
C GLN A 48 -17.26 3.20 1.84
N LEU A 49 -18.09 2.43 1.13
CA LEU A 49 -18.21 2.52 -0.32
C LEU A 49 -18.64 3.92 -0.76
N ARG A 50 -19.59 4.53 -0.05
CA ARG A 50 -20.01 5.90 -0.35
C ARG A 50 -18.83 6.87 -0.20
N SER A 51 -18.15 6.84 0.93
CA SER A 51 -17.01 7.72 1.21
C SER A 51 -15.89 7.57 0.16
N LEU A 52 -15.59 6.33 -0.24
CA LEU A 52 -14.50 6.03 -1.16
C LEU A 52 -14.84 6.29 -2.63
N LEU A 53 -16.10 6.08 -3.06
CA LEU A 53 -16.48 6.03 -4.48
C LEU A 53 -17.47 7.11 -4.94
N THR A 54 -18.35 7.60 -4.07
CA THR A 54 -19.52 8.37 -4.53
C THR A 54 -19.75 9.69 -3.81
N GLU A 55 -19.11 9.92 -2.66
CA GLU A 55 -19.26 11.15 -1.88
C GLU A 55 -18.80 12.37 -2.68
N ARG A 56 -19.72 13.31 -2.90
CA ARG A 56 -19.49 14.55 -3.65
C ARG A 56 -19.96 15.78 -2.90
N SER A 57 -20.29 15.65 -1.61
CA SER A 57 -20.70 16.80 -0.80
C SER A 57 -19.69 17.92 -0.91
N LYS A 58 -20.19 19.13 -1.13
CA LYS A 58 -19.41 20.37 -1.20
C LYS A 58 -18.30 20.37 -2.27
N GLY A 59 -18.46 19.60 -3.36
CA GLY A 59 -17.50 19.56 -4.46
C GLY A 59 -16.24 18.72 -4.18
N LEU A 60 -16.27 17.88 -3.14
CA LEU A 60 -15.18 16.96 -2.81
C LEU A 60 -15.12 15.80 -3.80
N THR A 61 -13.91 15.40 -4.17
CA THR A 61 -13.65 14.17 -4.92
C THR A 61 -13.64 12.98 -3.93
N PRO A 62 -14.33 11.87 -4.23
CA PRO A 62 -14.31 10.70 -3.35
C PRO A 62 -12.88 10.21 -3.11
N LEU A 63 -12.60 9.70 -1.91
CA LEU A 63 -11.25 9.54 -1.40
C LEU A 63 -10.35 8.66 -2.28
N LEU A 64 -10.89 7.56 -2.83
CA LEU A 64 -10.10 6.65 -3.67
C LEU A 64 -9.66 7.34 -4.97
N PHE A 65 -10.56 8.08 -5.62
CA PHE A 65 -10.26 8.82 -6.85
C PHE A 65 -9.30 9.97 -6.64
N ASP A 66 -9.41 10.66 -5.50
CA ASP A 66 -8.53 11.77 -5.16
C ASP A 66 -7.09 11.28 -4.97
N ILE A 67 -6.89 10.24 -4.16
CA ILE A 67 -5.56 9.69 -3.89
C ILE A 67 -4.99 9.00 -5.13
N SER A 68 -5.81 8.29 -5.91
CA SER A 68 -5.35 7.68 -7.16
C SER A 68 -4.88 8.74 -8.17
N SER A 69 -5.55 9.89 -8.22
CA SER A 69 -5.12 11.02 -9.03
C SER A 69 -3.79 11.62 -8.54
N ILE A 70 -3.63 11.79 -7.22
CA ILE A 70 -2.37 12.29 -6.61
C ILE A 70 -1.20 11.35 -6.92
N LEU A 71 -1.43 10.04 -6.89
CA LEU A 71 -0.41 9.02 -7.10
C LEU A 71 -0.27 8.56 -8.56
N ASN A 72 -1.06 9.14 -9.47
CA ASN A 72 -1.14 8.78 -10.88
C ASN A 72 -1.35 7.26 -11.09
N VAL A 73 -2.37 6.71 -10.44
CA VAL A 73 -2.76 5.30 -10.52
C VAL A 73 -4.09 5.18 -11.25
N ASP A 74 -4.09 4.46 -12.37
CA ASP A 74 -5.31 4.21 -13.14
C ASP A 74 -6.23 3.22 -12.42
N LEU A 75 -7.49 3.62 -12.29
CA LEU A 75 -8.59 2.81 -11.74
C LEU A 75 -9.43 2.26 -12.88
N GLU A 76 -8.90 1.23 -13.56
CA GLU A 76 -9.59 0.54 -14.65
C GLU A 76 -9.96 -0.88 -14.22
N LEU A 77 -11.14 -1.34 -14.64
CA LEU A 77 -11.67 -2.68 -14.39
C LEU A 77 -12.23 -3.30 -15.66
N PHE A 78 -12.55 -4.58 -15.55
CA PHE A 78 -13.26 -5.37 -16.55
C PHE A 78 -14.68 -5.65 -16.07
N HIS A 79 -15.67 -5.49 -16.94
CA HIS A 79 -17.07 -5.80 -16.63
C HIS A 79 -17.78 -6.39 -17.85
N ILE A 80 -18.88 -7.11 -17.63
CA ILE A 80 -19.79 -7.54 -18.68
C ILE A 80 -20.76 -6.39 -18.99
N PRO A 81 -20.77 -5.87 -20.23
CA PRO A 81 -21.72 -4.83 -20.63
C PRO A 81 -23.15 -5.37 -20.64
N ASP A 82 -24.10 -4.52 -20.26
CA ASP A 82 -25.51 -4.82 -20.45
C ASP A 82 -25.89 -4.68 -21.94
N THR A 83 -26.36 -5.75 -22.57
CA THR A 83 -26.90 -5.71 -23.93
C THR A 83 -28.38 -6.08 -24.01
N PHE A 84 -29.04 -6.40 -22.88
CA PHE A 84 -30.39 -6.98 -22.88
C PHE A 84 -31.44 -6.06 -23.51
N GLU A 85 -31.40 -4.76 -23.20
CA GLU A 85 -32.36 -3.78 -23.77
C GLU A 85 -32.18 -3.64 -25.29
N LYS A 86 -30.95 -3.83 -25.79
CA LYS A 86 -30.65 -3.82 -27.22
C LYS A 86 -31.04 -5.12 -27.91
N ASP A 87 -30.76 -6.25 -27.27
CA ASP A 87 -30.92 -7.58 -27.87
C ASP A 87 -32.39 -8.08 -27.77
N LEU A 88 -33.10 -7.69 -26.71
CA LEU A 88 -34.45 -8.15 -26.37
C LEU A 88 -35.38 -6.99 -25.95
N PRO A 89 -35.57 -5.94 -26.79
CA PRO A 89 -36.31 -4.73 -26.42
C PRO A 89 -37.79 -5.00 -26.07
N HIS A 90 -38.42 -5.96 -26.74
CA HIS A 90 -39.84 -6.32 -26.52
C HIS A 90 -40.11 -6.93 -25.14
N LEU A 91 -39.10 -7.49 -24.47
CA LEU A 91 -39.24 -8.04 -23.11
C LEU A 91 -39.15 -6.95 -22.03
N MET A 92 -38.84 -5.71 -22.39
CA MET A 92 -38.74 -4.60 -21.44
C MET A 92 -40.13 -4.10 -20.97
N GLU A 93 -41.17 -4.23 -21.79
CA GLU A 93 -42.50 -3.66 -21.52
C GLU A 93 -43.21 -4.29 -20.31
N ASN A 94 -42.94 -5.58 -20.04
CA ASN A 94 -43.54 -6.33 -18.93
C ASN A 94 -42.56 -6.64 -17.78
N LEU A 95 -41.39 -6.01 -17.81
CA LEU A 95 -40.32 -6.28 -16.84
C LEU A 95 -40.66 -5.62 -15.49
N SER A 96 -41.00 -6.42 -14.48
CA SER A 96 -41.22 -5.93 -13.13
C SER A 96 -39.91 -5.62 -12.42
N PHE A 97 -38.90 -6.47 -12.59
CA PHE A 97 -37.59 -6.32 -11.98
C PHE A 97 -36.50 -6.98 -12.83
N ARG A 98 -35.33 -6.37 -12.84
CA ARG A 98 -34.12 -6.93 -13.44
C ARG A 98 -32.88 -6.47 -12.70
N PHE A 99 -31.98 -7.40 -12.50
CA PHE A 99 -30.62 -7.15 -12.04
C PHE A 99 -29.63 -7.60 -13.10
N ASN A 100 -28.66 -6.76 -13.44
CA ASN A 100 -27.61 -7.09 -14.39
C ASN A 100 -26.35 -7.53 -13.63
N SER A 101 -25.90 -8.76 -13.89
CA SER A 101 -24.63 -9.25 -13.37
C SER A 101 -23.49 -8.67 -14.20
N THR A 102 -22.91 -7.56 -13.73
CA THR A 102 -21.79 -6.92 -14.42
C THR A 102 -20.46 -7.63 -14.20
N GLN A 103 -20.36 -8.55 -13.24
CA GLN A 103 -19.14 -9.27 -12.83
C GLN A 103 -17.88 -8.38 -12.88
N PRO A 104 -17.80 -7.31 -12.09
CA PRO A 104 -16.68 -6.38 -12.15
C PRO A 104 -15.41 -7.01 -11.54
N SER A 105 -14.27 -6.84 -12.19
CA SER A 105 -12.99 -7.39 -11.72
C SER A 105 -11.79 -6.55 -12.17
N ILE A 106 -10.70 -6.53 -11.39
CA ILE A 106 -9.47 -5.81 -11.78
C ILE A 106 -8.74 -6.52 -12.92
N SER A 107 -8.79 -7.85 -12.96
CA SER A 107 -8.24 -8.67 -14.03
C SER A 107 -9.36 -9.23 -14.92
N LYS A 108 -9.06 -9.51 -16.18
CA LYS A 108 -10.02 -10.12 -17.09
C LYS A 108 -10.22 -11.60 -16.72
N ILE A 109 -11.44 -11.97 -16.34
CA ILE A 109 -11.84 -13.33 -15.94
C ILE A 109 -12.72 -14.03 -16.99
N SER A 110 -13.34 -13.26 -17.90
CA SER A 110 -14.21 -13.81 -18.97
C SER A 110 -13.93 -13.14 -20.32
N PRO A 111 -14.03 -13.86 -21.45
CA PRO A 111 -13.83 -13.29 -22.79
C PRO A 111 -14.73 -12.08 -23.08
N ASN A 112 -15.96 -12.10 -22.57
CA ASN A 112 -17.01 -11.11 -22.85
C ASN A 112 -16.85 -9.81 -22.05
N GLN A 113 -15.94 -9.78 -21.07
CA GLN A 113 -15.70 -8.56 -20.32
C GLN A 113 -14.98 -7.50 -21.17
N LYS A 114 -15.43 -6.26 -21.02
CA LYS A 114 -14.81 -5.07 -21.60
C LYS A 114 -14.16 -4.24 -20.51
N LYS A 115 -13.07 -3.58 -20.88
CA LYS A 115 -12.33 -2.66 -20.01
C LYS A 115 -13.08 -1.33 -19.92
N ILE A 116 -13.20 -0.78 -18.72
CA ILE A 116 -13.82 0.51 -18.44
C ILE A 116 -13.12 1.20 -17.27
N SER A 117 -13.20 2.52 -17.18
CA SER A 117 -12.78 3.24 -15.97
C SER A 117 -13.76 2.98 -14.82
N LEU A 118 -13.27 2.93 -13.58
CA LEU A 118 -14.12 2.82 -12.39
C LEU A 118 -15.11 3.98 -12.31
N LYS A 119 -14.71 5.17 -12.75
CA LYS A 119 -15.57 6.35 -12.77
C LYS A 119 -16.80 6.13 -13.66
N ASP A 120 -16.59 5.64 -14.89
CA ASP A 120 -17.68 5.40 -15.84
C ASP A 120 -18.50 4.17 -15.43
N PHE A 121 -17.86 3.15 -14.85
CA PHE A 121 -18.55 1.99 -14.30
C PHE A 121 -19.57 2.37 -13.22
N LEU A 122 -19.26 3.36 -12.38
CA LEU A 122 -20.20 3.83 -11.35
C LEU A 122 -21.50 4.40 -11.94
N ASP A 123 -21.49 4.81 -13.19
CA ASP A 123 -22.64 5.41 -13.87
C ASP A 123 -23.39 4.37 -14.75
N ILE A 124 -22.96 3.10 -14.75
CA ILE A 124 -23.67 1.99 -15.41
C ILE A 124 -24.94 1.64 -14.64
N THR A 125 -26.05 1.44 -15.38
CA THR A 125 -27.29 0.87 -14.84
C THR A 125 -27.11 -0.62 -14.55
N VAL A 126 -27.36 -1.03 -13.32
CA VAL A 126 -27.23 -2.43 -12.86
C VAL A 126 -28.52 -3.03 -12.33
N ALA A 127 -29.52 -2.20 -12.03
CA ALA A 127 -30.85 -2.67 -11.65
C ALA A 127 -31.94 -1.83 -12.31
N THR A 128 -33.04 -2.47 -12.65
CA THR A 128 -34.26 -1.84 -13.13
C THR A 128 -35.43 -2.40 -12.33
N ASN A 129 -36.21 -1.54 -11.69
CA ASN A 129 -37.48 -1.92 -11.05
C ASN A 129 -38.60 -1.14 -11.74
N LYS A 130 -39.49 -1.85 -12.42
CA LYS A 130 -40.50 -1.31 -13.35
C LYS A 130 -39.80 -0.41 -14.37
N SER A 131 -40.07 0.89 -14.36
CA SER A 131 -39.46 1.85 -15.29
C SER A 131 -38.26 2.60 -14.69
N LYS A 132 -37.93 2.39 -13.40
CA LYS A 132 -36.85 3.10 -12.74
C LYS A 132 -35.54 2.33 -12.87
N LYS A 133 -34.57 2.94 -13.52
CA LYS A 133 -33.19 2.45 -13.64
C LYS A 133 -32.37 2.93 -12.44
N TYR A 134 -31.45 2.09 -11.99
CA TYR A 134 -30.52 2.37 -10.90
C TYR A 134 -29.10 2.11 -11.36
N THR A 135 -28.28 3.14 -11.27
CA THR A 135 -26.83 3.06 -11.45
C THR A 135 -26.13 2.49 -10.23
N VAL A 136 -24.90 2.01 -10.40
CA VAL A 136 -24.05 1.59 -9.28
C VAL A 136 -23.94 2.70 -8.22
N ARG A 137 -23.72 3.94 -8.68
CA ARG A 137 -23.62 5.12 -7.81
C ARG A 137 -24.90 5.36 -7.00
N GLU A 138 -26.06 5.28 -7.63
CA GLU A 138 -27.35 5.48 -6.96
C GLU A 138 -27.59 4.40 -5.90
N ILE A 139 -27.27 3.14 -6.20
CA ILE A 139 -27.40 2.03 -5.23
C ILE A 139 -26.54 2.29 -3.99
N ILE A 140 -25.25 2.62 -4.16
CA ILE A 140 -24.35 2.92 -3.04
C ILE A 140 -24.90 4.07 -2.19
N ASN A 141 -25.31 5.17 -2.84
CA ASN A 141 -25.81 6.35 -2.15
C ASN A 141 -27.11 6.09 -1.38
N GLU A 142 -28.07 5.41 -1.99
CA GLU A 142 -29.34 5.07 -1.36
C GLU A 142 -29.14 4.15 -0.15
N LEU A 143 -28.32 3.10 -0.29
CA LEU A 143 -28.05 2.19 0.82
C LEU A 143 -27.30 2.88 1.97
N ALA A 144 -26.29 3.68 1.67
CA ALA A 144 -25.56 4.41 2.70
C ALA A 144 -26.44 5.45 3.42
N ASN A 145 -27.32 6.16 2.70
CA ASN A 145 -28.22 7.15 3.30
C ASN A 145 -29.30 6.52 4.20
N LYS A 146 -29.78 5.33 3.86
CA LYS A 146 -30.90 4.68 4.57
C LYS A 146 -30.46 3.70 5.63
N TYR A 147 -29.34 3.02 5.41
CA TYR A 147 -28.86 1.90 6.22
C TYR A 147 -27.42 2.04 6.71
N GLY A 148 -26.70 3.11 6.34
CA GLY A 148 -25.29 3.34 6.73
C GLY A 148 -25.05 3.80 8.17
N GLY A 149 -26.01 3.59 9.07
CA GLY A 149 -25.85 3.78 10.53
C GLY A 149 -25.83 5.22 11.06
N SER A 150 -25.56 6.23 10.25
CA SER A 150 -25.49 7.64 10.70
C SER A 150 -26.84 8.37 10.71
N HIS A 151 -27.79 7.93 9.88
CA HIS A 151 -29.14 8.48 9.82
C HIS A 151 -30.16 7.35 9.63
N TYR A 152 -30.85 6.94 10.70
CA TYR A 152 -31.99 6.02 10.61
C TYR A 152 -33.17 6.75 9.97
N SER A 153 -33.22 6.74 8.64
CA SER A 153 -34.28 7.39 7.89
C SER A 153 -35.63 6.72 8.17
N GLN A 154 -36.61 7.46 8.68
CA GLN A 154 -37.99 6.97 8.88
C GLN A 154 -38.72 6.63 7.57
N LYS A 155 -38.17 7.02 6.41
CA LYS A 155 -38.76 6.80 5.08
C LYS A 155 -37.75 6.11 4.16
N THR A 156 -38.13 4.99 3.56
CA THR A 156 -37.35 4.30 2.53
C THR A 156 -38.16 4.20 1.24
N ASN A 157 -37.49 4.22 0.09
CA ASN A 157 -38.16 4.03 -1.18
C ASN A 157 -38.66 2.58 -1.31
N ARG A 158 -39.97 2.40 -1.53
CA ARG A 158 -40.61 1.08 -1.67
C ARG A 158 -39.92 0.22 -2.73
N SER A 159 -39.48 0.84 -3.84
CA SER A 159 -38.77 0.13 -4.90
C SER A 159 -37.40 -0.39 -4.48
N LEU A 160 -36.73 0.25 -3.52
CA LEU A 160 -35.45 -0.22 -2.95
C LEU A 160 -35.66 -1.36 -1.94
N LEU A 161 -36.75 -1.32 -1.17
CA LEU A 161 -37.16 -2.44 -0.30
C LEU A 161 -37.48 -3.70 -1.12
N GLU A 162 -38.13 -3.51 -2.28
CA GLU A 162 -38.35 -4.60 -3.23
C GLU A 162 -37.01 -5.19 -3.72
N LEU A 163 -36.00 -4.36 -4.01
CA LEU A 163 -34.64 -4.84 -4.38
C LEU A 163 -33.97 -5.64 -3.27
N LEU A 164 -34.11 -5.20 -2.02
CA LEU A 164 -33.60 -5.89 -0.84
C LEU A 164 -34.39 -7.16 -0.51
N SER A 165 -35.62 -7.32 -1.01
CA SER A 165 -36.44 -8.51 -0.72
C SER A 165 -36.08 -9.74 -1.55
N PHE A 166 -35.31 -9.59 -2.64
CA PHE A 166 -34.88 -10.69 -3.49
C PHE A 166 -33.54 -11.26 -3.00
N GLY A 167 -33.56 -12.48 -2.48
CA GLY A 167 -32.37 -13.14 -1.93
C GLY A 167 -32.51 -14.66 -1.81
N ILE A 168 -31.38 -15.33 -1.58
CA ILE A 168 -31.28 -16.76 -1.28
C ILE A 168 -30.50 -16.87 0.04
N ASN A 169 -30.94 -17.73 0.97
CA ASN A 169 -30.28 -17.94 2.27
C ASN A 169 -30.05 -16.66 3.10
N ASN A 170 -31.08 -15.80 3.22
CA ASN A 170 -31.04 -14.52 3.94
C ASN A 170 -30.01 -13.48 3.43
N GLN A 171 -29.37 -13.72 2.28
CA GLN A 171 -28.56 -12.71 1.58
C GLN A 171 -29.33 -12.16 0.38
N THR A 172 -29.44 -10.84 0.32
CA THR A 172 -30.09 -10.18 -0.80
C THR A 172 -29.14 -10.13 -2.00
N MET A 173 -29.65 -10.19 -3.23
CA MET A 173 -28.81 -10.03 -4.44
C MET A 173 -28.05 -8.69 -4.42
N LEU A 174 -28.66 -7.67 -3.81
CA LEU A 174 -28.07 -6.35 -3.66
C LEU A 174 -26.88 -6.37 -2.68
N ASP A 175 -26.97 -7.13 -1.59
CA ASP A 175 -25.85 -7.28 -0.65
C ASP A 175 -24.67 -8.02 -1.28
N GLN A 176 -24.94 -9.07 -2.06
CA GLN A 176 -23.88 -9.76 -2.81
C GLN A 176 -23.19 -8.82 -3.80
N PHE A 177 -23.96 -7.96 -4.48
CA PHE A 177 -23.41 -6.94 -5.35
C PHE A 177 -22.56 -5.92 -4.57
N ILE A 178 -23.03 -5.46 -3.41
CA ILE A 178 -22.25 -4.57 -2.54
C ILE A 178 -20.96 -5.23 -2.07
N ILE A 179 -20.98 -6.51 -1.71
CA ILE A 179 -19.78 -7.25 -1.31
C ILE A 179 -18.78 -7.32 -2.47
N GLN A 180 -19.25 -7.55 -3.70
CA GLN A 180 -18.39 -7.50 -4.90
C GLN A 180 -17.80 -6.10 -5.13
N LEU A 181 -18.58 -5.04 -4.95
CA LEU A 181 -18.07 -3.68 -5.04
C LEU A 181 -17.07 -3.36 -3.93
N ALA A 182 -17.29 -3.89 -2.72
CA ALA A 182 -16.37 -3.75 -1.59
C ALA A 182 -15.02 -4.42 -1.89
N ASP A 183 -15.04 -5.65 -2.41
CA ASP A 183 -13.82 -6.34 -2.85
C ASP A 183 -13.10 -5.57 -3.96
N LEU A 184 -13.83 -5.14 -5.00
CA LEU A 184 -13.26 -4.33 -6.07
C LEU A 184 -12.59 -3.04 -5.54
N THR A 185 -13.28 -2.33 -4.64
CA THR A 185 -12.78 -1.11 -4.00
C THR A 185 -11.56 -1.39 -3.15
N TYR A 186 -11.59 -2.50 -2.40
CA TYR A 186 -10.48 -2.96 -1.56
C TYR A 186 -9.24 -3.24 -2.40
N GLN A 187 -9.38 -3.99 -3.49
CA GLN A 187 -8.31 -4.33 -4.42
C GLN A 187 -7.73 -3.09 -5.13
N PHE A 188 -8.57 -2.12 -5.51
CA PHE A 188 -8.09 -0.84 -6.02
C PHE A 188 -7.33 -0.03 -4.97
N GLY A 189 -7.84 -0.01 -3.73
CA GLY A 189 -7.17 0.64 -2.61
C GLY A 189 -5.79 0.05 -2.33
N ILE A 190 -5.65 -1.28 -2.34
CA ILE A 190 -4.36 -1.96 -2.24
C ILE A 190 -3.45 -1.56 -3.40
N LYS A 191 -3.93 -1.57 -4.65
CA LYS A 191 -3.16 -1.15 -5.82
C LYS A 191 -2.61 0.27 -5.66
N VAL A 192 -3.43 1.19 -5.15
CA VAL A 192 -3.06 2.58 -4.87
C VAL A 192 -2.02 2.65 -3.74
N LEU A 193 -2.20 1.92 -2.64
CA LEU A 193 -1.26 1.94 -1.51
C LEU A 193 0.08 1.27 -1.84
N LYS A 194 0.10 0.19 -2.62
CA LYS A 194 1.35 -0.46 -3.09
C LYS A 194 2.28 0.53 -3.79
N LYS A 195 1.74 1.54 -4.48
CA LYS A 195 2.52 2.59 -5.14
C LYS A 195 3.42 3.37 -4.18
N ILE A 196 3.03 3.47 -2.92
CA ILE A 196 3.72 4.24 -1.88
C ILE A 196 4.31 3.36 -0.77
N THR A 197 3.83 2.14 -0.54
CA THR A 197 4.35 1.26 0.51
C THR A 197 5.45 0.33 0.02
N ASP A 198 5.39 -0.11 -1.24
CA ASP A 198 6.33 -1.12 -1.74
C ASP A 198 7.71 -0.51 -1.93
N ILE A 199 8.72 -1.18 -1.37
CA ILE A 199 10.11 -0.73 -1.35
C ILE A 199 11.00 -1.94 -1.62
N GLU A 200 12.00 -1.73 -2.45
CA GLU A 200 13.09 -2.69 -2.59
C GLU A 200 14.45 -1.98 -2.56
N LEU A 201 15.31 -2.45 -1.67
CA LEU A 201 16.62 -1.87 -1.37
C LEU A 201 17.71 -2.88 -1.74
N PHE A 202 18.77 -2.40 -2.39
CA PHE A 202 19.97 -3.17 -2.70
C PHE A 202 21.20 -2.41 -2.20
N MET A 203 22.08 -3.10 -1.49
CA MET A 203 23.27 -2.50 -0.90
C MET A 203 24.47 -3.45 -0.99
N HIS A 204 25.62 -2.92 -1.45
CA HIS A 204 26.90 -3.63 -1.44
C HIS A 204 27.78 -3.15 -0.30
N LEU A 205 27.94 -4.02 0.69
CA LEU A 205 28.60 -3.69 1.95
C LEU A 205 29.88 -4.50 2.14
N TYR A 206 30.97 -3.83 2.45
CA TYR A 206 32.16 -4.44 3.01
C TYR A 206 32.19 -4.20 4.52
N LEU A 207 32.04 -5.26 5.32
CA LEU A 207 32.01 -5.17 6.78
C LEU A 207 33.36 -5.53 7.39
N THR A 208 33.82 -4.73 8.36
CA THR A 208 35.10 -4.94 9.05
C THR A 208 34.95 -5.79 10.31
N PRO A 209 35.99 -6.56 10.70
CA PRO A 209 35.96 -7.49 11.84
C PRO A 209 36.12 -6.81 13.20
N LYS A 210 36.09 -5.48 13.26
CA LYS A 210 36.24 -4.75 14.52
C LYS A 210 35.15 -5.14 15.51
N LYS A 211 35.52 -5.27 16.78
CA LYS A 211 34.60 -5.68 17.86
C LYS A 211 33.43 -4.72 17.95
N ILE A 212 32.25 -5.22 17.58
CA ILE A 212 30.95 -4.59 17.77
C ILE A 212 30.59 -4.75 19.25
N LYS A 213 30.75 -3.69 20.05
CA LYS A 213 30.34 -3.72 21.48
C LYS A 213 28.84 -3.51 21.65
N ASN A 214 28.23 -2.70 20.79
CA ASN A 214 26.82 -2.31 20.79
C ASN A 214 26.27 -2.42 19.36
N GLU A 215 24.96 -2.22 19.18
CA GLU A 215 24.36 -2.06 17.85
C GLU A 215 25.10 -1.03 17.00
N VAL A 216 25.41 -1.40 15.76
CA VAL A 216 26.03 -0.52 14.76
C VAL A 216 24.99 -0.20 13.70
N PHE A 217 24.62 1.07 13.58
CA PHE A 217 23.77 1.55 12.50
C PHE A 217 24.58 1.65 11.21
N LEU A 218 24.30 0.78 10.25
CA LEU A 218 24.85 0.88 8.90
C LEU A 218 24.11 1.97 8.12
N LEU A 219 22.79 1.98 8.28
CA LEU A 219 21.88 2.91 7.61
C LEU A 219 20.74 3.29 8.56
N ASP A 220 20.32 4.55 8.54
CA ASP A 220 19.16 5.01 9.27
C ASP A 220 18.43 6.11 8.48
N TYR A 221 17.19 5.84 8.11
CA TYR A 221 16.30 6.68 7.33
C TYR A 221 15.14 7.12 8.20
N LYS A 222 14.87 8.43 8.32
CA LYS A 222 13.67 8.96 8.99
C LYS A 222 12.99 10.01 8.12
N LEU A 223 11.68 9.91 8.01
CA LEU A 223 10.88 10.94 7.36
C LEU A 223 10.69 12.12 8.35
N PRO A 224 11.07 13.36 7.99
CA PRO A 224 10.88 14.51 8.87
C PRO A 224 9.41 14.69 9.26
N ASN A 225 9.17 15.12 10.50
CA ASN A 225 7.83 15.36 11.05
C ASN A 225 6.87 14.14 10.96
N ASN A 226 7.43 12.93 10.83
CA ASN A 226 6.69 11.67 10.78
C ASN A 226 7.43 10.61 11.60
N MET A 227 6.71 9.58 12.04
CA MET A 227 7.31 8.44 12.75
C MET A 227 8.03 7.46 11.82
N ASN A 228 7.76 7.51 10.52
CA ASN A 228 8.29 6.53 9.58
C ASN A 228 9.82 6.51 9.60
N ARG A 229 10.39 5.37 9.99
CA ARG A 229 11.84 5.15 10.08
C ARG A 229 12.21 3.77 9.56
N PHE A 230 13.35 3.66 8.88
CA PHE A 230 13.96 2.39 8.49
C PHE A 230 15.41 2.39 8.96
N SER A 231 15.84 1.33 9.65
CA SER A 231 17.22 1.23 10.11
C SER A 231 17.79 -0.14 9.76
N ILE A 232 19.00 -0.16 9.19
CA ILE A 232 19.79 -1.37 8.98
C ILE A 232 20.90 -1.36 10.01
N ILE A 233 20.88 -2.36 10.88
CA ILE A 233 21.75 -2.46 12.05
C ILE A 233 22.55 -3.75 11.97
N LEU A 234 23.80 -3.70 12.39
CA LEU A 234 24.65 -4.85 12.59
C LEU A 234 24.86 -5.03 14.10
N ASN A 235 24.47 -6.19 14.62
CA ASN A 235 24.67 -6.54 16.02
C ASN A 235 25.19 -7.98 16.11
N GLN A 236 26.33 -8.20 16.75
CA GLN A 236 26.93 -9.54 16.90
C GLN A 236 27.01 -10.35 15.59
N LYS A 237 27.44 -9.70 14.49
CA LYS A 237 27.47 -10.26 13.12
C LYS A 237 26.11 -10.57 12.48
N ARG A 238 24.98 -10.29 13.13
CA ARG A 238 23.66 -10.42 12.54
C ARG A 238 23.18 -9.08 11.99
N LEU A 239 22.49 -9.13 10.86
CA LEU A 239 21.81 -7.98 10.32
C LEU A 239 20.43 -7.88 10.95
N HIS A 240 20.04 -6.67 11.33
CA HIS A 240 18.73 -6.33 11.83
C HIS A 240 18.15 -5.26 10.92
N PHE A 241 16.93 -5.46 10.44
CA PHE A 241 16.15 -4.44 9.77
C PHE A 241 15.02 -4.01 10.69
N LYS A 242 15.08 -2.76 11.15
CA LYS A 242 14.07 -2.15 12.02
C LYS A 242 13.20 -1.20 11.20
N ILE A 243 11.90 -1.24 11.42
CA ILE A 243 10.92 -0.38 10.77
C ILE A 243 10.03 0.23 11.84
N ILE A 244 9.83 1.54 11.77
CA ILE A 244 8.74 2.23 12.45
C ILE A 244 7.82 2.74 11.35
N ASP A 245 6.54 2.37 11.40
CA ASP A 245 5.56 2.82 10.42
C ASP A 245 5.05 4.23 10.73
N THR A 246 4.19 4.76 9.87
CA THR A 246 3.64 6.12 10.01
C THR A 246 2.63 6.28 11.15
N LEU A 247 2.22 5.18 11.76
CA LEU A 247 1.36 5.10 12.95
C LEU A 247 2.18 4.94 14.23
N GLY A 248 3.49 4.66 14.12
CA GLY A 248 4.41 4.46 15.24
C GLY A 248 4.60 3.01 15.66
N PHE A 249 4.05 2.04 14.92
CA PHE A 249 4.29 0.63 15.21
C PHE A 249 5.71 0.22 14.83
N TYR A 250 6.36 -0.50 15.74
CA TYR A 250 7.73 -0.97 15.59
C TYR A 250 7.78 -2.44 15.17
N TYR A 251 8.60 -2.74 14.18
CA TYR A 251 8.87 -4.08 13.70
C TYR A 251 10.37 -4.29 13.51
N GLU A 252 10.84 -5.50 13.80
CA GLU A 252 12.25 -5.87 13.63
C GLU A 252 12.37 -7.27 13.03
N ILE A 253 13.28 -7.40 12.07
CA ILE A 253 13.66 -8.67 11.45
C ILE A 253 15.15 -8.84 11.57
N SER A 254 15.58 -10.02 12.00
CA SER A 254 16.99 -10.39 12.07
C SER A 254 17.33 -11.41 11.00
N SER A 255 18.55 -11.38 10.49
CA SER A 255 19.09 -12.49 9.70
C SER A 255 19.23 -13.74 10.58
N ASN A 256 18.87 -14.89 10.00
CA ASN A 256 19.07 -16.22 10.58
C ASN A 256 20.52 -16.68 10.48
N CYS A 257 21.33 -16.01 9.67
CA CYS A 257 22.76 -16.25 9.50
C CYS A 257 23.62 -15.14 10.10
N LEU A 258 24.90 -15.48 10.31
CA LEU A 258 25.94 -14.52 10.65
C LEU A 258 26.59 -14.02 9.35
N ILE A 259 26.90 -12.73 9.30
CA ILE A 259 27.60 -12.12 8.18
C ILE A 259 29.11 -12.25 8.39
N ASP A 260 29.80 -12.76 7.38
CA ASP A 260 31.26 -12.81 7.39
C ASP A 260 31.88 -11.43 7.23
N TYR A 261 33.06 -11.24 7.81
CA TYR A 261 33.82 -10.02 7.62
C TYR A 261 34.80 -10.13 6.47
N ASN A 262 35.39 -9.00 6.09
CA ASN A 262 36.45 -8.90 5.09
C ASN A 262 36.07 -9.32 3.67
N LYS A 263 34.77 -9.34 3.35
CA LYS A 263 34.27 -9.54 1.99
C LYS A 263 33.07 -8.64 1.71
N ILE A 264 32.75 -8.48 0.44
CA ILE A 264 31.61 -7.70 -0.01
C ILE A 264 30.36 -8.57 0.02
N HIS A 265 29.30 -8.02 0.59
CA HIS A 265 27.99 -8.64 0.67
C HIS A 265 26.98 -7.85 -0.15
N LEU A 266 26.24 -8.56 -0.98
CA LEU A 266 25.02 -8.03 -1.57
C LEU A 266 23.85 -8.28 -0.62
N LEU A 267 23.36 -7.20 -0.03
CA LEU A 267 22.15 -7.16 0.77
C LEU A 267 20.98 -6.69 -0.09
N ASN A 268 19.88 -7.44 -0.06
CA ASN A 268 18.60 -7.02 -0.60
C ASN A 268 17.51 -7.06 0.48
N ILE A 269 16.75 -5.98 0.62
CA ILE A 269 15.61 -5.90 1.54
C ILE A 269 14.39 -5.51 0.74
N SER A 270 13.30 -6.28 0.85
CA SER A 270 12.03 -5.98 0.20
C SER A 270 10.92 -5.82 1.23
N ILE A 271 10.11 -4.79 1.08
CA ILE A 271 8.86 -4.57 1.80
C ILE A 271 7.74 -4.60 0.77
N GLU A 272 6.80 -5.52 0.95
CA GLU A 272 5.65 -5.72 0.06
C GLU A 272 4.34 -5.58 0.84
N THR A 273 3.41 -4.78 0.33
CA THR A 273 1.99 -4.92 0.66
C THR A 273 1.37 -5.94 -0.30
N THR A 274 0.89 -7.08 0.20
CA THR A 274 0.35 -8.16 -0.62
C THR A 274 -1.06 -7.84 -1.15
N ASN A 275 -1.57 -8.67 -2.06
CA ASN A 275 -2.94 -8.52 -2.61
C ASN A 275 -4.04 -8.77 -1.57
N ASN A 276 -3.69 -9.30 -0.39
CA ASN A 276 -4.60 -9.48 0.72
C ASN A 276 -4.45 -8.37 1.77
N PHE A 277 -3.68 -7.31 1.47
CA PHE A 277 -3.35 -6.21 2.38
C PHE A 277 -2.57 -6.64 3.63
N ASN A 278 -1.76 -7.68 3.49
CA ASN A 278 -0.78 -8.08 4.49
C ASN A 278 0.58 -7.46 4.15
N THR A 279 1.52 -7.43 5.08
CA THR A 279 2.90 -7.02 4.80
C THR A 279 3.84 -8.21 4.83
N SER A 280 4.68 -8.33 3.79
CA SER A 280 5.81 -9.25 3.74
C SER A 280 7.10 -8.46 3.69
N ILE A 281 7.99 -8.68 4.66
CA ILE A 281 9.32 -8.08 4.68
C ILE A 281 10.36 -9.20 4.62
N LYS A 282 11.30 -9.07 3.69
CA LYS A 282 12.31 -10.10 3.42
C LYS A 282 13.71 -9.50 3.37
N ILE A 283 14.68 -10.23 3.89
CA ILE A 283 16.10 -9.93 3.85
C ILE A 283 16.80 -11.05 3.08
N TYR A 284 17.55 -10.67 2.06
CA TYR A 284 18.36 -11.55 1.23
C TYR A 284 19.84 -11.17 1.34
N ILE A 285 20.70 -12.18 1.43
CA ILE A 285 22.16 -12.02 1.35
C ILE A 285 22.68 -12.96 0.27
N GLN A 286 23.31 -12.41 -0.77
CA GLN A 286 23.80 -13.19 -1.92
C GLN A 286 22.68 -14.11 -2.48
N GLU A 287 21.49 -13.54 -2.73
CA GLU A 287 20.27 -14.23 -3.19
C GLU A 287 19.56 -15.15 -2.17
N ASN A 288 20.23 -15.55 -1.09
CA ASN A 288 19.63 -16.43 -0.08
C ASN A 288 18.69 -15.64 0.81
N LEU A 289 17.44 -16.10 0.96
CA LEU A 289 16.50 -15.56 1.94
C LEU A 289 17.00 -15.91 3.35
N VAL A 290 17.43 -14.89 4.10
CA VAL A 290 18.01 -15.05 5.44
C VAL A 290 17.12 -14.46 6.54
N GLY A 291 16.06 -13.74 6.20
CA GLY A 291 15.11 -13.24 7.18
C GLY A 291 13.78 -12.93 6.52
N GLU A 292 12.69 -13.29 7.19
CA GLU A 292 11.33 -13.04 6.72
C GLU A 292 10.43 -12.71 7.91
N LEU A 293 9.57 -11.71 7.74
CA LEU A 293 8.46 -11.42 8.62
C LEU A 293 7.22 -11.20 7.78
N PHE A 294 6.17 -11.92 8.15
CA PHE A 294 4.84 -11.77 7.61
C PHE A 294 3.93 -11.17 8.66
N LEU A 295 3.22 -10.11 8.30
CA LEU A 295 2.28 -9.40 9.15
C LEU A 295 0.89 -9.51 8.53
N GLU A 296 -0.07 -10.00 9.31
CA GLU A 296 -1.49 -10.10 8.91
C GLU A 296 -2.17 -8.73 8.70
N ASN A 297 -1.47 -7.64 9.03
CA ASN A 297 -1.91 -6.29 8.74
C ASN A 297 -0.84 -5.58 7.93
N SER A 298 -1.24 -4.86 6.88
CA SER A 298 -0.33 -3.99 6.13
C SER A 298 0.24 -2.91 7.05
N ILE A 299 1.55 -2.70 7.01
CA ILE A 299 2.19 -1.53 7.63
C ILE A 299 2.08 -0.34 6.67
N LEU A 300 1.82 0.85 7.22
CA LEU A 300 1.78 2.05 6.40
C LEU A 300 3.14 2.74 6.41
N THR A 301 3.94 2.43 5.40
CA THR A 301 5.25 3.06 5.14
C THR A 301 5.24 3.88 3.84
N PHE A 302 6.12 4.86 3.73
CA PHE A 302 6.25 5.71 2.53
C PHE A 302 7.59 5.48 1.82
N ASN A 303 7.53 5.12 0.54
CA ASN A 303 8.67 4.82 -0.32
C ASN A 303 9.31 6.05 -0.97
N GLN A 304 8.94 7.25 -0.55
CA GLN A 304 9.51 8.53 -1.00
C GLN A 304 10.88 8.77 -0.36
N MET A 305 11.82 7.84 -0.56
CA MET A 305 13.15 7.85 0.10
C MET A 305 13.99 9.11 -0.16
N HIS A 306 13.64 9.89 -1.20
CA HIS A 306 14.27 11.17 -1.44
C HIS A 306 13.94 12.21 -0.37
N SER A 307 12.74 12.15 0.22
CA SER A 307 12.22 13.03 1.27
C SER A 307 12.69 12.68 2.68
N TYR A 308 13.43 11.58 2.83
CA TYR A 308 13.93 11.13 4.14
C TYR A 308 15.26 11.80 4.45
N GLU A 309 15.47 12.07 5.73
CA GLU A 309 16.81 12.22 6.27
C GLU A 309 17.47 10.85 6.33
N CYS A 310 18.72 10.77 5.87
CA CYS A 310 19.49 9.54 5.86
C CYS A 310 20.81 9.76 6.57
N TYR A 311 21.17 8.83 7.45
CA TYR A 311 22.48 8.74 8.07
C TYR A 311 23.08 7.36 7.82
N MET A 312 24.39 7.32 7.59
CA MET A 312 25.16 6.09 7.50
C MET A 312 26.27 6.11 8.54
N ASN A 313 26.51 4.97 9.18
CA ASN A 313 27.44 4.81 10.32
C ASN A 313 27.05 5.61 11.58
N LYS A 314 25.76 5.94 11.73
CA LYS A 314 25.22 6.71 12.85
C LYS A 314 23.69 6.60 12.85
N ALA A 315 23.08 6.51 14.03
CA ALA A 315 21.64 6.73 14.18
C ALA A 315 21.32 8.24 14.13
N ILE A 316 20.17 8.62 13.56
CA ILE A 316 19.74 10.02 13.42
C ILE A 316 19.79 10.80 14.74
N ASP A 317 19.33 10.15 15.80
CA ASP A 317 19.29 10.62 17.19
C ASP A 317 20.47 10.12 18.05
N GLY A 318 21.42 9.41 17.43
CA GLY A 318 22.54 8.77 18.11
C GLY A 318 23.82 9.59 18.11
N GLU A 319 24.83 9.05 18.80
CA GLU A 319 26.20 9.56 18.73
C GLU A 319 27.00 8.95 17.55
N LYS A 320 28.21 9.47 17.32
CA LYS A 320 29.15 8.90 16.37
C LYS A 320 29.57 7.49 16.80
N GLN A 321 29.69 6.57 15.84
CA GLN A 321 30.02 5.17 16.13
C GLN A 321 31.51 4.88 15.88
N LYS A 322 32.11 4.07 16.75
CA LYS A 322 33.46 3.52 16.56
C LYS A 322 33.42 2.26 15.69
N TYR A 323 32.88 2.39 14.48
CA TYR A 323 32.84 1.34 13.48
C TYR A 323 33.18 1.92 12.11
N GLU A 324 33.65 1.07 11.20
CA GLU A 324 33.93 1.44 9.83
C GLU A 324 33.45 0.36 8.86
N PHE A 325 32.98 0.77 7.69
CA PHE A 325 32.57 -0.13 6.63
C PHE A 325 32.74 0.53 5.26
N GLY A 326 32.76 -0.31 4.22
CA GLY A 326 32.75 0.13 2.84
C GLY A 326 31.35 -0.01 2.24
N LEU A 327 30.92 0.99 1.47
CA LEU A 327 29.72 0.97 0.66
C LEU A 327 30.12 1.10 -0.81
N SER A 328 29.87 0.06 -1.62
CA SER A 328 30.17 0.17 -3.06
C SER A 328 29.00 0.73 -3.84
N GLU A 329 27.78 0.32 -3.49
CA GLU A 329 26.59 0.71 -4.22
C GLU A 329 25.37 0.64 -3.32
N PHE A 330 24.45 1.56 -3.56
CA PHE A 330 23.19 1.65 -2.85
C PHE A 330 22.10 2.07 -3.82
N LYS A 331 21.08 1.22 -3.99
CA LYS A 331 19.92 1.49 -4.83
C LYS A 331 18.65 1.24 -4.05
N ILE A 332 17.66 2.11 -4.26
CA ILE A 332 16.32 1.93 -3.72
C ILE A 332 15.33 2.09 -4.87
N TYR A 333 14.41 1.14 -4.96
CA TYR A 333 13.31 1.13 -5.90
C TYR A 333 12.01 1.34 -5.12
N SER A 334 11.17 2.26 -5.58
CA SER A 334 9.82 2.52 -5.04
C SER A 334 8.78 1.50 -5.53
N LYS A 335 9.24 0.29 -5.86
CA LYS A 335 8.45 -0.85 -6.32
C LYS A 335 9.31 -2.10 -6.20
N LEU A 336 8.65 -3.24 -6.05
CA LEU A 336 9.33 -4.53 -6.18
C LEU A 336 9.75 -4.76 -7.63
N GLN A 337 10.96 -5.27 -7.80
CA GLN A 337 11.44 -5.83 -9.05
C GLN A 337 10.80 -7.20 -9.26
N ASN A 338 10.42 -7.50 -10.50
CA ASN A 338 9.96 -8.84 -10.84
C ASN A 338 11.14 -9.83 -10.83
N TYR A 339 10.84 -11.13 -10.87
CA TYR A 339 11.86 -12.19 -10.80
C TYR A 339 12.99 -12.02 -11.85
N VAL A 340 12.62 -11.68 -13.09
CA VAL A 340 13.59 -11.48 -14.18
C VAL A 340 14.51 -10.29 -13.88
N GLN A 341 13.95 -9.17 -13.44
CA GLN A 341 14.71 -7.96 -13.08
C GLN A 341 15.63 -8.20 -11.88
N LYS A 342 15.17 -8.95 -10.88
CA LYS A 342 15.99 -9.33 -9.73
C LYS A 342 17.19 -10.14 -10.17
N ASN A 343 16.99 -11.19 -10.98
CA ASN A 343 18.08 -12.02 -11.48
C ASN A 343 19.09 -11.21 -12.30
N GLN A 344 18.62 -10.32 -13.17
CA GLN A 344 19.50 -9.42 -13.93
C GLN A 344 20.33 -8.50 -13.02
N LEU A 345 19.73 -7.97 -11.94
CA LEU A 345 20.46 -7.18 -10.95
C LEU A 345 21.50 -8.04 -10.23
N PHE A 346 21.13 -9.25 -9.81
CA PHE A 346 22.04 -10.17 -9.15
C PHE A 346 23.23 -10.55 -10.03
N GLU A 347 22.99 -10.96 -11.28
CA GLU A 347 24.05 -11.28 -12.25
C GLU A 347 24.99 -10.09 -12.49
N PHE A 348 24.42 -8.89 -12.68
CA PHE A 348 25.20 -7.66 -12.82
C PHE A 348 26.09 -7.39 -11.61
N TYR A 349 25.60 -7.65 -10.40
CA TYR A 349 26.32 -7.38 -9.17
C TYR A 349 27.37 -8.43 -8.82
N THR A 350 27.11 -9.69 -9.12
CA THR A 350 28.07 -10.78 -8.90
C THR A 350 29.25 -10.71 -9.87
N SER A 351 29.03 -10.19 -11.08
CA SER A 351 30.08 -10.01 -12.10
C SER A 351 30.87 -8.70 -11.97
N LYS A 352 30.47 -7.81 -11.08
CA LYS A 352 31.06 -6.47 -10.94
C LYS A 352 32.41 -6.51 -10.21
N GLU A 353 33.40 -5.82 -10.77
CA GLU A 353 34.63 -5.49 -10.06
C GLU A 353 34.41 -4.32 -9.08
N TYR A 354 34.87 -4.49 -7.85
CA TYR A 354 34.66 -3.53 -6.77
C TYR A 354 35.84 -2.59 -6.59
N ASN A 355 35.95 -1.65 -7.53
CA ASN A 355 36.91 -0.55 -7.48
C ASN A 355 36.24 0.69 -6.87
N ASN A 356 37.00 1.53 -6.17
CA ASN A 356 36.54 2.80 -5.58
C ASN A 356 35.41 2.68 -4.54
N ILE A 357 35.46 1.67 -3.66
CA ILE A 357 34.49 1.51 -2.57
C ILE A 357 34.55 2.72 -1.65
N PHE A 358 33.37 3.29 -1.38
CA PHE A 358 33.25 4.45 -0.51
C PHE A 358 33.39 4.02 0.95
N TRP A 359 34.43 4.52 1.62
CA TRP A 359 34.79 4.08 2.97
C TRP A 359 34.31 5.09 4.01
N ILE A 360 33.52 4.63 4.97
CA ILE A 360 33.03 5.44 6.08
C ILE A 360 33.82 4.99 7.32
N GLY A 361 34.72 5.86 7.79
CA GLY A 361 35.63 5.56 8.89
C GLY A 361 35.00 5.64 10.27
N GLU A 362 35.80 5.31 11.28
CA GLU A 362 35.39 5.43 12.68
C GLU A 362 35.09 6.88 13.07
N ASN A 363 33.98 7.08 13.76
CA ASN A 363 33.47 8.39 14.16
C ASN A 363 33.19 9.33 12.97
N GLU A 364 33.18 8.79 11.75
CA GLU A 364 32.74 9.45 10.53
C GLU A 364 31.34 8.94 10.18
N PHE A 365 30.52 9.84 9.63
CA PHE A 365 29.21 9.48 9.13
C PHE A 365 28.92 10.22 7.83
N VAL A 366 28.00 9.64 7.08
CA VAL A 366 27.42 10.28 5.89
C VAL A 366 26.02 10.73 6.29
N HIS A 367 25.62 11.91 5.88
CA HIS A 367 24.25 12.37 6.06
C HIS A 367 23.68 13.00 4.80
N LYS A 368 22.36 12.89 4.65
CA LYS A 368 21.58 13.57 3.63
C LYS A 368 20.34 14.15 4.27
N LYS A 369 20.11 15.44 4.05
CA LYS A 369 18.87 16.12 4.47
C LYS A 369 17.75 15.83 3.47
N SER A 370 16.50 15.84 3.93
CA SER A 370 15.28 15.52 3.17
C SER A 370 15.06 16.27 1.85
N GLU A 371 15.73 17.42 1.67
CA GLU A 371 15.58 18.28 0.48
C GLU A 371 16.85 18.38 -0.37
N LYS A 372 17.96 17.80 0.10
CA LYS A 372 19.22 17.80 -0.64
C LYS A 372 19.33 16.54 -1.49
N ARG A 373 19.86 16.68 -2.71
CA ARG A 373 20.17 15.50 -3.55
C ARG A 373 21.46 14.81 -3.12
N ASP A 374 22.42 15.60 -2.64
CA ASP A 374 23.77 15.13 -2.38
C ASP A 374 23.97 14.71 -0.92
N PHE A 375 24.80 13.68 -0.75
CA PHE A 375 25.27 13.22 0.55
C PHE A 375 26.46 14.08 1.00
N GLU A 376 26.45 14.47 2.27
CA GLU A 376 27.52 15.19 2.92
C GLU A 376 28.25 14.24 3.89
N MET A 377 29.58 14.30 3.90
CA MET A 377 30.40 13.55 4.85
C MET A 377 30.86 14.44 5.98
N SER A 378 30.91 13.88 7.19
CA SER A 378 31.44 14.62 8.34
C SER A 378 32.93 14.99 8.18
N ASN A 379 33.74 14.16 7.50
CA ASN A 379 35.21 14.32 7.41
C ASN A 379 35.80 13.95 6.01
N GLY A 380 35.15 14.36 4.92
CA GLY A 380 35.67 14.16 3.55
C GLY A 380 35.65 12.71 3.04
N PHE A 381 35.72 12.54 1.72
CA PHE A 381 35.53 11.25 1.05
C PHE A 381 36.82 10.40 1.04
N LYS A 382 36.73 9.16 1.54
CA LYS A 382 37.78 8.14 1.37
C LYS A 382 37.28 7.05 0.42
N LYS A 383 38.11 6.67 -0.55
CA LYS A 383 37.86 5.56 -1.47
C LYS A 383 38.93 4.50 -1.29
N LYS A 384 38.55 3.23 -1.33
CA LYS A 384 39.47 2.09 -1.26
C LYS A 384 39.11 1.07 -2.34
N ASP A 385 40.13 0.46 -2.93
CA ASP A 385 39.94 -0.72 -3.77
C ASP A 385 40.00 -1.96 -2.89
N ILE A 386 39.04 -2.87 -3.08
CA ILE A 386 39.03 -4.16 -2.38
C ILE A 386 39.07 -5.24 -3.45
N LYS A 387 40.18 -5.97 -3.48
CA LYS A 387 40.24 -7.21 -4.26
C LYS A 387 39.40 -8.25 -3.51
N ASN A 388 38.34 -8.75 -4.14
CA ASN A 388 37.67 -9.94 -3.63
C ASN A 388 38.73 -11.05 -3.58
N GLY A 389 39.07 -11.50 -2.37
CA GLY A 389 39.88 -12.70 -2.20
C GLY A 389 39.10 -13.87 -2.79
N ALA A 390 39.72 -14.58 -3.74
CA ALA A 390 39.21 -15.84 -4.27
C ALA A 390 39.01 -16.89 -3.16
#